data_AF-A0A8R1EQD6-F1
#
_entry.id   AF-A0A8R1EQD6-F1
#
_cell.length_a   1.000
_cell.length_b   1.000
_cell.length_c   1.000
_cell.angle_alpha   90.00
_cell.angle_beta   90.00
_cell.angle_gamma   90.00
#
_symmetry.space_group_name_H-M   'P 1'
#
loop_
_entity.id
_entity.type
_entity.pdbx_description
1 polymer ?
#
loop_
_entity_poly.entity_id
_entity_poly.type
_entity_poly.pdbx_seq_one_letter_code
_entity_poly.pdbx_strand_id
1 'polypeptide(L)'
;MIETVTSSLPWKGKPKKETCALKEKTSDQDLCKNCPKSFVEIVGTLRKLKYQDTPPYVQFMEKLRADLPKGVKMTDPFEWNTSPQSQLDDNNNDNKSDRENAERGVGADTVNEVDESIITESNGESASSSKNGGGADYAPEDTLDNL
;
A
#
# COMPACT_ATOMS: atom_id res chain seq x y z
N MET A 1 -0.59 8.85 -3.76
CA MET A 1 0.05 10.04 -3.15
C MET A 1 -0.76 11.30 -3.37
N ILE A 2 -0.95 11.78 -4.61
CA ILE A 2 -1.76 13.01 -4.82
C ILE A 2 -3.20 12.76 -4.35
N GLU A 3 -3.84 11.69 -4.83
CA GLU A 3 -5.20 11.33 -4.42
C GLU A 3 -5.36 11.05 -2.93
N THR A 4 -4.32 10.54 -2.26
CA THR A 4 -4.38 10.28 -0.81
C THR A 4 -4.41 11.58 -0.01
N VAL A 5 -3.82 12.66 -0.54
CA VAL A 5 -3.85 13.99 0.08
C VAL A 5 -5.10 14.78 -0.35
N THR A 6 -5.51 14.68 -1.62
CA THR A 6 -6.60 15.51 -2.19
C THR A 6 -7.96 14.80 -2.25
N SER A 7 -8.02 13.52 -1.86
CA SER A 7 -9.18 12.62 -1.92
C SER A 7 -9.76 12.33 -3.33
N SER A 8 -9.23 12.96 -4.38
CA SER A 8 -9.68 12.78 -5.76
C SER A 8 -8.63 13.23 -6.78
N LEU A 9 -8.70 12.66 -7.97
CA LEU A 9 -7.99 13.12 -9.17
C LEU A 9 -8.94 13.80 -10.17
N PRO A 10 -8.43 14.67 -11.07
CA PRO A 10 -9.26 15.38 -12.05
C PRO A 10 -10.06 14.46 -12.99
N TRP A 11 -9.53 13.26 -13.26
CA TRP A 11 -10.14 12.27 -14.15
C TRP A 11 -10.96 11.20 -13.41
N LYS A 12 -11.28 11.39 -12.12
CA LYS A 12 -12.11 10.44 -11.38
C LYS A 12 -13.48 10.28 -12.04
N GLY A 13 -13.89 9.03 -12.31
CA GLY A 13 -15.17 8.70 -12.94
C GLY A 13 -15.28 9.06 -14.44
N LYS A 14 -14.17 9.39 -15.11
CA LYS A 14 -14.16 9.70 -16.55
C LYS A 14 -13.84 8.47 -17.41
N PRO A 15 -14.38 8.37 -18.64
CA PRO A 15 -14.03 7.28 -19.55
C PRO A 15 -12.55 7.36 -19.98
N LYS A 16 -12.00 6.25 -20.48
CA LYS A 16 -10.56 6.12 -20.84
C LYS A 16 -10.07 7.23 -21.76
N LYS A 17 -10.83 7.53 -22.84
CA LYS A 17 -10.46 8.55 -23.83
C LYS A 17 -10.36 9.94 -23.21
N GLU A 18 -11.32 10.31 -22.37
CA GLU A 18 -11.29 11.60 -21.66
C GLU A 18 -10.18 11.64 -20.62
N THR A 19 -9.96 10.54 -19.89
CA THR A 19 -8.88 10.44 -18.89
C THR A 19 -7.51 10.71 -19.51
N CYS A 20 -7.24 10.16 -20.70
CA CYS A 20 -5.97 10.41 -21.41
C CYS A 20 -5.80 11.90 -21.72
N ALA A 21 -6.81 12.51 -22.34
CA ALA A 21 -6.77 13.93 -22.68
C ALA A 21 -6.64 14.84 -21.44
N LEU A 22 -7.28 14.48 -20.32
CA LEU A 22 -7.14 15.20 -19.07
C LEU A 22 -5.71 15.09 -18.51
N LYS A 23 -5.10 13.90 -18.54
CA LYS A 23 -3.72 13.68 -18.07
C LYS A 23 -2.70 14.46 -18.89
N GLU A 24 -2.91 14.58 -20.20
CA GLU A 24 -2.03 15.35 -21.09
C GLU A 24 -2.16 16.86 -20.88
N LYS A 25 -3.39 17.35 -20.65
CA LYS A 25 -3.68 18.79 -20.51
C LYS A 25 -3.38 19.35 -19.12
N THR A 26 -3.53 18.54 -18.08
CA THR A 26 -3.37 19.00 -16.69
C THR A 26 -1.90 19.29 -16.41
N SER A 27 -1.59 20.52 -16.03
CA SER A 27 -0.22 20.90 -15.66
C SER A 27 0.19 20.24 -14.33
N ASP A 28 1.48 19.99 -14.17
CA ASP A 28 2.02 19.42 -12.93
C ASP A 28 1.76 20.34 -11.71
N GLN A 29 1.73 21.67 -11.93
CA GLN A 29 1.39 22.66 -10.91
C GLN A 29 -0.08 22.55 -10.47
N ASP A 30 -0.99 22.43 -11.44
CA ASP A 30 -2.42 22.31 -11.13
C ASP A 30 -2.72 21.00 -10.41
N LEU A 31 -2.09 19.91 -10.86
CA LEU A 31 -2.26 18.59 -10.25
C LEU A 31 -1.75 18.56 -8.80
N CYS A 32 -0.67 19.29 -8.50
CA CYS A 32 -0.01 19.31 -7.20
C CYS A 32 -0.38 20.51 -6.31
N LYS A 33 -1.38 21.33 -6.67
CA LYS A 33 -1.69 22.61 -6.01
C LYS A 33 -1.83 22.56 -4.48
N ASN A 34 -2.35 21.45 -3.93
CA ASN A 34 -2.55 21.24 -2.50
C ASN A 34 -1.62 20.16 -1.92
N CYS A 35 -0.56 19.82 -2.64
CA CYS A 35 0.44 18.85 -2.21
C CYS A 35 1.67 19.59 -1.63
N PRO A 36 2.49 18.91 -0.82
CA PRO A 36 3.80 19.41 -0.44
C PRO A 36 4.66 19.78 -1.66
N LYS A 37 5.53 20.79 -1.51
CA LYS A 37 6.32 21.33 -2.62
C LYS A 37 7.20 20.28 -3.30
N SER A 38 7.66 19.26 -2.56
CA SER A 38 8.49 18.21 -3.15
C SER A 38 7.77 17.45 -4.26
N PHE A 39 6.44 17.37 -4.27
CA PHE A 39 5.71 16.61 -5.30
C PHE A 39 5.95 17.20 -6.69
N VAL A 40 5.97 18.53 -6.78
CA VAL A 40 6.30 19.27 -8.00
C VAL A 40 7.75 19.02 -8.44
N GLU A 41 8.67 18.94 -7.48
CA GLU A 41 10.08 18.68 -7.77
C GLU A 41 10.32 17.22 -8.23
N ILE A 42 9.62 16.27 -7.60
CA ILE A 42 9.65 14.85 -7.94
C ILE A 42 9.07 14.65 -9.35
N VAL A 43 7.89 15.20 -9.65
CA VAL A 43 7.31 15.07 -11.00
C VAL A 43 8.19 15.74 -12.05
N GLY A 44 8.79 16.89 -11.74
CA GLY A 44 9.76 17.54 -12.64
C GLY A 44 11.00 16.69 -12.91
N THR A 45 11.37 15.78 -12.00
CA THR A 45 12.43 14.79 -12.21
C THR A 45 11.91 13.61 -13.03
N LEU A 46 10.76 13.05 -12.67
CA LEU A 46 10.14 11.91 -13.36
C LEU A 46 9.86 12.19 -14.84
N ARG A 47 9.43 13.42 -15.19
CA ARG A 47 9.16 13.83 -16.58
C ARG A 47 10.40 13.80 -17.49
N LYS A 48 11.60 13.83 -16.91
CA LYS A 48 12.88 13.82 -17.66
C LYS A 48 13.41 12.41 -17.88
N LEU A 49 12.89 11.43 -17.14
CA LEU A 49 13.33 10.04 -17.23
C LEU A 49 12.75 9.37 -18.47
N LYS A 50 13.54 8.48 -19.05
CA LYS A 50 13.14 7.54 -20.09
C LYS A 50 12.98 6.15 -19.49
N TYR A 51 12.44 5.25 -20.29
CA TYR A 51 12.19 3.86 -19.90
C TYR A 51 13.43 3.13 -19.33
N GLN A 52 14.62 3.40 -19.88
CA GLN A 52 15.86 2.76 -19.45
C GLN A 52 16.48 3.39 -18.20
N ASP A 53 16.01 4.58 -17.80
CA ASP A 53 16.64 5.33 -16.71
C ASP A 53 16.16 4.80 -15.36
N THR A 54 17.08 4.71 -14.40
CA THR A 54 16.74 4.38 -13.02
C THR A 54 16.37 5.66 -12.25
N PRO A 55 15.17 5.76 -11.65
CA PRO A 55 14.79 6.93 -10.87
C PRO A 55 15.66 7.10 -9.60
N PRO A 56 15.96 8.33 -9.17
CA PRO A 56 16.76 8.60 -7.98
C PRO A 56 15.93 8.44 -6.69
N TYR A 57 15.55 7.20 -6.36
CA TYR A 57 14.64 6.88 -5.24
C TYR A 57 15.10 7.41 -3.88
N VAL A 58 16.41 7.40 -3.61
CA VAL A 58 16.98 7.93 -2.35
C VAL A 58 16.63 9.42 -2.18
N GLN A 59 16.79 10.21 -3.24
CA GLN A 59 16.48 11.64 -3.21
C GLN A 59 14.98 11.89 -3.04
N PHE A 60 14.13 11.06 -3.66
CA PHE A 60 12.69 11.17 -3.48
C PHE A 60 12.29 10.88 -2.03
N MET A 61 12.87 9.84 -1.40
CA MET A 61 12.61 9.55 0.00
C MET A 61 13.06 10.67 0.93
N GLU A 62 14.23 11.26 0.70
CA GLU A 62 14.72 12.39 1.49
C GLU A 62 13.79 13.60 1.40
N LYS A 63 13.32 13.93 0.19
CA LYS A 63 12.35 15.00 -0.02
C LYS A 63 11.02 14.75 0.69
N LEU A 64 10.50 13.53 0.61
CA LEU A 64 9.25 13.17 1.27
C LEU A 64 9.39 13.18 2.80
N ARG A 65 10.54 12.77 3.34
CA ARG A 65 10.85 12.88 4.77
C ARG A 65 10.91 14.34 5.22
N ALA A 66 11.48 15.23 4.40
CA ALA A 66 11.57 16.65 4.71
C ALA A 66 10.21 17.36 4.74
N ASP A 67 9.21 16.81 4.03
CA ASP A 67 7.84 17.35 4.00
C ASP A 67 6.97 16.88 5.17
N LEU A 68 7.47 15.98 6.03
CA LEU A 68 6.72 15.55 7.22
C LEU A 68 6.46 16.74 8.17
N PRO A 69 5.23 16.90 8.69
CA PRO A 69 4.94 17.89 9.71
C PRO A 69 5.80 17.68 10.96
N LYS A 70 6.12 18.78 11.66
CA LYS A 70 6.84 18.70 12.93
C LYS A 70 6.05 17.87 13.94
N GLY A 71 6.70 16.89 14.56
CA GLY A 71 6.10 16.02 15.57
C GLY A 71 5.53 14.72 15.01
N VAL A 72 5.43 14.56 13.69
CA VAL A 72 5.05 13.29 13.05
C VAL A 72 6.29 12.42 12.86
N LYS A 73 6.21 11.15 13.26
CA LYS A 73 7.25 10.15 13.05
C LYS A 73 6.76 9.12 12.03
N MET A 74 7.71 8.50 11.33
CA MET A 74 7.41 7.39 10.42
C MET A 74 6.88 6.13 11.12
N THR A 75 6.97 6.09 12.45
CA THR A 75 6.44 5.00 13.29
C THR A 75 5.05 5.30 13.84
N ASP A 76 4.46 6.45 13.49
CA ASP A 76 3.14 6.82 14.00
C ASP A 76 2.07 5.87 13.44
N PRO A 77 1.04 5.53 14.23
CA PRO A 77 -0.07 4.72 13.75
C PRO A 77 -0.78 5.38 12.56
N PHE A 78 -1.17 4.57 11.57
CA PHE A 78 -2.05 5.01 10.50
C PHE A 78 -3.45 5.36 11.01
N GLU A 79 -4.21 6.11 10.20
CA GLU A 79 -5.52 6.64 10.60
C GLU A 79 -6.52 5.54 10.97
N TRP A 80 -6.44 4.38 10.32
CA TRP A 80 -7.31 3.22 10.60
C TRP A 80 -6.88 2.41 11.84
N ASN A 81 -5.71 2.67 12.42
CA ASN A 81 -5.23 2.02 13.64
C ASN A 81 -5.68 2.75 14.91
N THR A 82 -6.01 4.04 14.81
CA THR A 82 -6.55 4.82 15.92
C THR A 82 -8.03 4.55 16.11
N SER A 83 -8.37 3.57 16.95
CA SER A 83 -9.70 3.48 17.54
C SER A 83 -9.95 4.75 18.38
N PRO A 84 -11.17 5.33 18.40
CA PRO A 84 -11.46 6.50 19.23
C PRO A 84 -11.21 6.29 20.74
N GLN A 85 -11.09 5.04 21.21
CA GLN A 85 -10.65 4.70 22.57
C GLN A 85 -9.13 4.84 22.82
N SER A 86 -8.28 4.71 21.79
CA SER A 86 -6.81 4.60 21.95
C SER A 86 -6.08 5.92 22.26
N GLN A 87 -6.78 7.06 22.18
CA GLN A 87 -6.19 8.39 22.43
C GLN A 87 -6.15 8.77 23.92
N LEU A 88 -6.63 7.91 24.82
CA LEU A 88 -6.70 8.20 26.27
C LEU A 88 -5.57 7.56 27.09
N ASP A 89 -4.82 6.61 26.54
CA ASP A 89 -3.95 5.74 27.34
C ASP A 89 -2.48 6.20 27.41
N ASP A 90 -2.04 7.13 26.55
CA ASP A 90 -0.63 7.57 26.52
C ASP A 90 -0.27 8.68 27.52
N ASN A 91 -1.21 9.18 28.31
CA ASN A 91 -1.00 10.33 29.21
C ASN A 91 -0.76 9.97 30.69
N ASN A 92 -0.59 8.70 31.04
CA ASN A 92 -0.49 8.29 32.44
C ASN A 92 0.60 7.23 32.68
N ASN A 93 1.86 7.56 32.38
CA ASN A 93 3.01 6.76 32.84
C ASN A 93 3.93 7.57 33.75
N ASP A 94 3.38 7.99 34.89
CA ASP A 94 4.14 8.34 36.08
C ASP A 94 3.28 8.00 37.30
N ASN A 95 3.37 6.75 37.78
CA ASN A 95 3.25 6.38 39.19
C ASN A 95 3.51 4.88 39.42
N LYS A 96 4.77 4.58 39.71
CA LYS A 96 5.26 3.72 40.81
C LYS A 96 4.27 2.67 41.36
N SER A 97 4.54 1.38 41.12
CA SER A 97 4.06 0.30 41.97
C SER A 97 5.22 -0.59 42.42
N ASP A 98 5.76 -0.25 43.59
CA ASP A 98 6.48 -1.19 44.44
C ASP A 98 5.49 -2.26 44.94
N ARG A 99 5.93 -3.52 44.90
CA ARG A 99 5.80 -4.54 45.98
C ARG A 99 5.01 -5.83 45.69
N GLU A 100 5.82 -6.89 45.62
CA GLU A 100 5.72 -8.27 46.14
C GLU A 100 4.86 -9.37 45.47
N ASN A 101 5.62 -10.30 44.86
CA ASN A 101 5.63 -11.76 44.99
C ASN A 101 4.42 -12.48 45.61
N ALA A 102 3.76 -13.30 44.79
CA ALA A 102 3.03 -14.49 45.23
C ALA A 102 3.36 -15.66 44.29
N GLU A 103 4.26 -16.54 44.75
CA GLU A 103 4.46 -17.88 44.19
C GLU A 103 3.20 -18.73 44.37
N ARG A 104 2.63 -19.25 43.27
CA ARG A 104 2.17 -20.66 43.11
C ARG A 104 1.37 -20.82 41.82
N GLY A 105 1.76 -21.80 41.01
CA GLY A 105 0.89 -22.33 39.95
C GLY A 105 1.68 -22.98 38.83
N VAL A 106 2.02 -24.26 39.03
CA VAL A 106 2.59 -25.15 38.02
C VAL A 106 1.64 -25.30 36.84
N GLY A 107 2.19 -25.20 35.62
CA GLY A 107 1.75 -25.99 34.47
C GLY A 107 0.68 -25.38 33.57
N ALA A 108 1.11 -24.93 32.39
CA ALA A 108 0.60 -25.40 31.11
C ALA A 108 1.40 -24.72 29.99
N ASP A 109 2.51 -25.34 29.61
CA ASP A 109 3.18 -25.10 28.34
C ASP A 109 2.30 -25.70 27.25
N THR A 110 1.35 -24.93 26.71
CA THR A 110 0.64 -25.31 25.50
C THR A 110 1.38 -24.72 24.32
N VAL A 111 2.50 -25.36 23.95
CA VAL A 111 3.02 -25.29 22.60
C VAL A 111 1.92 -25.77 21.66
N ASN A 112 1.33 -24.85 20.91
CA ASN A 112 0.39 -25.21 19.87
C ASN A 112 1.24 -25.61 18.65
N GLU A 113 1.67 -26.87 18.60
CA GLU A 113 2.32 -27.43 17.42
C GLU A 113 1.35 -27.35 16.25
N VAL A 114 1.68 -26.50 15.27
CA VAL A 114 0.98 -26.43 13.98
C VAL A 114 1.56 -27.51 13.09
N ASP A 115 0.74 -28.51 12.76
CA ASP A 115 1.07 -29.56 11.80
C ASP A 115 0.95 -28.99 10.37
N GLU A 116 2.08 -28.66 9.75
CA GLU A 116 2.14 -28.26 8.34
C GLU A 116 2.04 -29.49 7.42
N SER A 117 0.82 -30.01 7.27
CA SER A 117 0.51 -30.94 6.18
C SER A 117 -0.17 -30.19 5.03
N ILE A 118 0.61 -29.89 3.99
CA ILE A 118 0.07 -29.46 2.69
C ILE A 118 -0.56 -30.70 2.05
N ILE A 119 -1.89 -30.73 2.03
CA ILE A 119 -2.65 -31.71 1.26
C ILE A 119 -2.52 -31.33 -0.23
N THR A 120 -1.55 -31.91 -0.92
CA THR A 120 -1.54 -31.94 -2.39
C THR A 120 -2.42 -33.09 -2.85
N GLU A 121 -3.69 -32.85 -3.13
CA GLU A 121 -4.54 -33.87 -3.77
C GLU A 121 -4.26 -33.89 -5.28
N SER A 122 -3.37 -34.79 -5.66
CA SER A 122 -3.27 -35.33 -7.00
C SER A 122 -4.53 -36.13 -7.36
N ASN A 123 -5.29 -35.59 -8.30
CA ASN A 123 -6.26 -36.17 -9.24
C ASN A 123 -6.62 -37.68 -9.10
N GLY A 124 -7.90 -37.97 -8.84
CA GLY A 124 -8.49 -39.31 -8.84
C GLY A 124 -10.03 -39.32 -8.89
N GLU A 125 -10.57 -39.06 -10.08
CA GLU A 125 -11.88 -39.44 -10.67
C GLU A 125 -13.04 -39.94 -9.79
N SER A 126 -14.21 -39.25 -9.84
CA SER A 126 -15.49 -39.82 -10.33
C SER A 126 -16.63 -38.78 -10.45
N ALA A 127 -16.83 -38.35 -11.70
CA ALA A 127 -18.04 -37.93 -12.45
C ALA A 127 -19.34 -37.45 -11.76
N SER A 128 -19.83 -36.26 -12.19
CA SER A 128 -21.07 -36.16 -12.99
C SER A 128 -21.22 -34.86 -13.80
N SER A 129 -21.27 -35.04 -15.13
CA SER A 129 -22.03 -34.32 -16.18
C SER A 129 -21.76 -32.83 -16.56
N SER A 130 -21.11 -32.67 -17.72
CA SER A 130 -21.64 -32.02 -18.94
C SER A 130 -21.52 -30.49 -19.14
N LYS A 131 -20.44 -30.05 -19.83
CA LYS A 131 -20.49 -29.53 -21.22
C LYS A 131 -19.09 -29.10 -21.70
N ASN A 132 -18.70 -29.64 -22.85
CA ASN A 132 -17.47 -29.35 -23.58
C ASN A 132 -17.58 -28.01 -24.34
N GLY A 133 -16.52 -27.21 -24.36
CA GLY A 133 -16.40 -26.02 -25.20
C GLY A 133 -15.07 -25.33 -24.98
N GLY A 134 -14.04 -25.77 -25.70
CA GLY A 134 -12.69 -25.20 -25.64
C GLY A 134 -12.62 -23.77 -26.16
N GLY A 135 -11.77 -22.97 -25.52
CA GLY A 135 -11.45 -21.61 -25.90
C GLY A 135 -10.78 -20.91 -24.73
N ALA A 136 -9.45 -20.90 -24.73
CA ALA A 136 -8.66 -20.12 -23.79
C ALA A 136 -8.99 -18.63 -23.99
N ASP A 137 -9.66 -18.02 -23.03
CA ASP A 137 -10.13 -16.63 -23.07
C ASP A 137 -9.01 -15.67 -22.62
N TYR A 138 -7.81 -15.86 -23.17
CA TYR A 138 -6.68 -14.95 -22.96
C TYR A 138 -6.50 -14.08 -24.20
N ALA A 139 -6.52 -12.77 -24.00
CA ALA A 139 -6.18 -11.81 -25.04
C ALA A 139 -4.72 -12.05 -25.49
N PRO A 140 -4.43 -12.08 -26.81
CA PRO A 140 -3.07 -12.23 -27.29
C PRO A 140 -2.23 -11.02 -26.87
N GLU A 141 -1.02 -11.31 -26.39
CA GLU A 141 -0.09 -10.31 -25.88
C GLU A 141 0.46 -9.50 -27.06
N ASP A 142 0.32 -8.17 -27.00
CA ASP A 142 0.82 -7.24 -28.03
C ASP A 142 2.31 -6.99 -27.79
N THR A 143 3.15 -7.98 -28.11
CA THR A 143 4.60 -7.81 -28.11
C THR A 143 5.03 -7.16 -29.41
N LEU A 144 5.78 -6.05 -29.30
CA LEU A 144 6.39 -5.31 -30.41
C LEU A 144 7.57 -6.10 -31.01
N ASP A 145 7.36 -7.36 -31.39
CA ASP A 145 8.43 -8.24 -31.90
C ASP A 145 8.70 -8.05 -33.40
N ASN A 146 8.07 -7.05 -34.05
CA ASN A 146 8.22 -6.78 -35.49
C ASN A 146 8.51 -5.31 -35.81
N LEU A 147 9.56 -4.75 -35.19
CA LEU A 147 10.22 -3.52 -35.66
C LEU A 147 11.69 -3.76 -35.95
#